data_AF-A0A2E0PL79-F1
#
_entry.id   AF-A0A2E0PL79-F1
#
_cell.length_a   1.000
_cell.length_b   1.000
_cell.length_c   1.000
_cell.angle_alpha   90.00
_cell.angle_beta   90.00
_cell.angle_gamma   90.00
#
_symmetry.space_group_name_H-M   'P 1'
#
loop_
_entity.id
_entity.type
_entity.pdbx_description
1 polymer ?
#
loop_
_entity_poly.entity_id
_entity_poly.type
_entity_poly.pdbx_seq_one_letter_code
_entity_poly.pdbx_strand_id
1 'polypeptide(L)' 'MSEKLYQIIANVFNVEPTRINDETSSENLEEWDSFNFYVLLDEIENGFDMKFDLDETLEIKKIGDIKKIFEKHGVQVE' A
#
# COMPACT_ATOMS: atom_id res chain seq x y z
N MET A 1 3.08 -13.11 -7.19
CA MET A 1 2.12 -11.99 -7.20
C MET A 1 2.06 -11.45 -5.79
N SER A 2 1.94 -10.13 -5.65
CA SER A 2 1.99 -9.30 -4.46
C SER A 2 1.12 -9.69 -3.24
N GLU A 3 1.13 -10.96 -2.83
CA GLU A 3 0.34 -11.51 -1.72
C GLU A 3 0.75 -10.85 -0.41
N LYS A 4 2.05 -10.64 -0.20
CA LYS A 4 2.56 -9.94 0.97
C LYS A 4 2.06 -8.49 1.06
N LEU A 5 2.07 -7.77 -0.06
CA LEU A 5 1.56 -6.39 -0.10
C LEU A 5 0.06 -6.36 0.24
N TYR A 6 -0.74 -7.19 -0.42
CA TYR A 6 -2.18 -7.26 -0.14
C TYR A 6 -2.49 -7.73 1.28
N GLN A 7 -1.69 -8.62 1.85
CA GLN A 7 -1.83 -9.01 3.26
C GLN A 7 -1.55 -7.84 4.21
N ILE A 8 -0.48 -7.07 3.98
CA ILE A 8 -0.18 -5.88 4.78
C ILE A 8 -1.36 -4.89 4.69
N ILE A 9 -1.82 -4.59 3.48
CA ILE A 9 -2.96 -3.68 3.26
C ILE A 9 -4.22 -4.18 3.98
N ALA A 10 -4.55 -5.47 3.81
CA ALA A 10 -5.70 -6.10 4.44
C ALA A 10 -5.61 -6.05 5.98
N ASN A 11 -4.44 -6.28 6.55
CA ASN A 11 -4.20 -6.23 7.98
C ASN A 11 -4.35 -4.80 8.54
N VAL A 12 -3.76 -3.81 7.86
CA VAL A 12 -3.82 -2.41 8.28
C VAL A 12 -5.23 -1.87 8.23
N PHE A 13 -5.95 -2.13 7.13
CA PHE A 13 -7.34 -1.70 6.99
C PHE A 13 -8.35 -2.64 7.68
N ASN A 14 -7.88 -3.74 8.28
CA ASN A 14 -8.71 -4.76 8.93
C ASN A 14 -9.87 -5.26 8.03
N VAL A 15 -9.56 -5.55 6.77
CA VAL A 15 -10.49 -6.06 5.76
C VAL A 15 -9.99 -7.36 5.15
N GLU A 16 -10.86 -8.08 4.44
CA GLU A 16 -10.44 -9.28 3.73
C GLU A 16 -9.53 -8.95 2.54
N PRO A 17 -8.43 -9.71 2.29
CA PRO A 17 -7.55 -9.49 1.14
C PRO A 17 -8.26 -9.56 -0.21
N THR A 18 -9.38 -10.29 -0.27
CA THR A 18 -10.24 -10.40 -1.46
C THR A 18 -10.93 -9.09 -1.84
N ARG A 19 -11.05 -8.14 -0.91
CA ARG A 19 -11.58 -6.78 -1.16
C ARG A 19 -10.52 -5.82 -1.68
N ILE A 20 -9.24 -6.19 -1.59
CA ILE A 20 -8.11 -5.36 -2.02
C ILE A 20 -7.69 -5.73 -3.44
N ASN A 21 -7.53 -4.72 -4.28
CA ASN A 21 -6.99 -4.83 -5.63
C ASN A 21 -6.26 -3.54 -6.02
N ASP A 22 -5.71 -3.49 -7.22
CA ASP A 22 -4.91 -2.34 -7.69
C ASP A 22 -5.71 -1.04 -7.84
N GLU A 23 -7.02 -1.12 -7.99
CA GLU A 23 -7.93 0.02 -8.05
C GLU A 23 -8.46 0.43 -6.67
N THR A 24 -8.17 -0.32 -5.61
CA THR A 24 -8.54 0.07 -4.24
C THR A 24 -7.88 1.40 -3.87
N SER A 25 -8.67 2.34 -3.35
CA SER A 25 -8.32 3.72 -3.04
C SER A 25 -9.10 4.21 -1.82
N SER A 26 -8.73 5.37 -1.28
CA SER A 26 -9.49 6.03 -0.19
C SER A 26 -10.92 6.42 -0.57
N GLU A 27 -11.26 6.45 -1.87
CA GLU A 27 -12.62 6.72 -2.32
C GLU A 27 -13.52 5.48 -2.29
N ASN A 28 -12.95 4.27 -2.37
CA ASN A 28 -13.70 3.01 -2.42
C ASN A 28 -13.51 2.11 -1.21
N LEU A 29 -12.60 2.46 -0.31
CA LEU A 29 -12.35 1.79 0.96
C LEU A 29 -12.48 2.79 2.10
N GLU A 30 -13.56 2.70 2.87
CA GLU A 30 -13.86 3.62 3.98
C GLU A 30 -12.80 3.55 5.08
N GLU A 31 -12.19 2.37 5.25
CA GLU A 31 -11.15 2.09 6.22
C GLU A 31 -9.81 2.78 5.87
N TRP A 32 -9.65 3.23 4.62
CA TRP A 32 -8.48 3.99 4.18
C TRP A 32 -8.64 5.48 4.51
N ASP A 33 -8.50 5.80 5.78
CA ASP A 33 -8.40 7.17 6.28
C ASP A 33 -6.94 7.66 6.34
N SER A 34 -6.73 8.92 6.73
CA SER A 34 -5.39 9.50 6.83
C SER A 34 -4.49 8.76 7.83
N PHE A 35 -5.04 8.24 8.93
CA PHE A 35 -4.26 7.56 9.96
C PHE A 35 -3.83 6.17 9.49
N ASN A 36 -4.78 5.37 8.99
CA ASN A 36 -4.48 4.04 8.46
C ASN A 36 -3.59 4.11 7.21
N PHE A 37 -3.66 5.19 6.42
CA PHE A 37 -2.71 5.42 5.34
C PHE A 37 -1.27 5.57 5.86
N TYR A 38 -1.05 6.35 6.93
CA TYR A 38 0.29 6.44 7.53
C TYR A 38 0.78 5.11 8.09
N VAL A 39 -0.09 4.35 8.76
CA VAL A 39 0.23 3.01 9.27
C VAL A 39 0.58 2.07 8.11
N LEU A 40 -0.15 2.15 7.00
CA LEU A 40 0.12 1.36 5.80
C LEU A 40 1.51 1.63 5.25
N LEU A 41 1.89 2.90 5.13
CA LEU A 41 3.21 3.29 4.66
C LEU A 41 4.29 2.70 5.58
N ASP A 42 4.17 2.88 6.90
CA ASP A 42 5.15 2.36 7.87
C ASP A 42 5.27 0.82 7.83
N GLU A 43 4.16 0.10 7.76
CA GLU A 43 4.15 -1.37 7.64
C GLU A 43 4.78 -1.85 6.33
N ILE A 44 4.58 -1.12 5.23
CA ILE A 44 5.22 -1.42 3.96
C ILE A 44 6.73 -1.14 4.03
N GLU A 45 7.14 0.01 4.55
CA GLU A 45 8.55 0.38 4.70
C GLU A 45 9.31 -0.68 5.51
N ASN A 46 8.75 -1.06 6.66
CA ASN A 46 9.31 -2.11 7.51
C ASN A 46 9.23 -3.50 6.86
N GLY A 47 8.14 -3.79 6.13
CA GLY A 47 7.90 -5.09 5.52
C GLY A 47 8.80 -5.36 4.30
N PHE A 48 9.16 -4.33 3.55
CA PHE A 48 9.94 -4.44 2.31
C PHE A 48 11.33 -3.81 2.39
N ASP A 49 11.75 -3.34 3.57
CA ASP A 49 13.03 -2.63 3.80
C ASP A 49 13.23 -1.49 2.80
N MET A 50 12.17 -0.71 2.62
CA MET A 50 12.14 0.44 1.72
C MET A 50 11.69 1.70 2.46
N LYS A 51 11.85 2.87 1.83
CA LYS A 51 11.32 4.13 2.34
C LYS A 51 10.64 4.88 1.23
N PHE A 52 9.49 5.47 1.53
CA PHE A 52 8.79 6.36 0.63
C PHE A 52 9.32 7.77 0.76
N ASP A 53 9.50 8.43 -0.38
CA ASP A 53 9.71 9.88 -0.38
C ASP A 53 8.39 10.60 -0.11
N LEU A 54 8.46 11.75 0.56
CA LEU A 54 7.30 12.61 0.83
C LEU A 54 6.49 12.90 -0.44
N ASP A 55 7.17 13.23 -1.54
CA ASP A 55 6.54 13.48 -2.83
C ASP A 55 5.80 12.24 -3.37
N GLU A 56 6.35 11.04 -3.18
CA GLU A 56 5.72 9.79 -3.62
C GLU A 56 4.48 9.47 -2.79
N THR A 57 4.51 9.71 -1.47
CA THR A 57 3.33 9.50 -0.63
C THR A 57 2.14 10.38 -1.03
N LEU A 58 2.41 11.57 -1.58
CA LEU A 58 1.38 12.49 -2.08
C LEU A 58 0.80 12.04 -3.43
N GLU A 59 1.53 11.22 -4.19
CA GLU A 59 1.09 10.65 -5.46
C GLU A 59 0.27 9.37 -5.30
N ILE A 60 0.35 8.69 -4.14
CA ILE A 60 -0.39 7.45 -3.88
C ILE A 60 -1.88 7.77 -3.75
N LYS A 61 -2.66 7.35 -4.75
CA LYS A 61 -4.13 7.43 -4.72
C LYS A 61 -4.79 6.07 -4.66
N LYS A 62 -4.10 5.04 -5.14
CA LYS A 62 -4.58 3.66 -5.14
C LYS A 62 -3.44 2.68 -4.93
N ILE A 63 -3.77 1.43 -4.60
CA ILE A 63 -2.78 0.36 -4.37
C ILE A 63 -1.87 0.14 -5.58
N GLY A 64 -2.39 0.30 -6.81
CA GLY A 64 -1.58 0.21 -8.02
C GLY A 64 -0.45 1.25 -8.09
N ASP A 65 -0.58 2.40 -7.45
CA ASP A 65 0.49 3.41 -7.42
C ASP A 65 1.63 2.99 -6.49
N ILE A 66 1.31 2.32 -5.38
CA ILE A 66 2.30 1.72 -4.48
C ILE A 66 3.19 0.73 -5.25
N LYS A 67 2.59 -0.14 -6.08
CA LYS A 67 3.34 -1.09 -6.90
C LYS A 67 4.30 -0.41 -7.88
N LYS A 68 3.89 0.70 -8.50
CA LYS A 68 4.78 1.48 -9.38
C LYS A 68 5.98 2.05 -8.63
N ILE A 69 5.78 2.50 -7.38
CA ILE A 69 6.87 3.00 -6.54
C ILE A 69 7.85 1.85 -6.21
N PHE A 70 7.36 0.64 -5.98
CA PHE A 70 8.22 -0.52 -5.74
C PHE A 70 9.07 -0.85 -6.97
N GLU A 71 8.47 -0.85 -8.16
CA GLU A 71 9.20 -1.03 -9.42
C GLU A 71 10.28 0.05 -9.61
N LYS A 72 9.96 1.31 -9.29
CA LYS A 72 10.90 2.44 -9.33
C LYS A 72 12.07 2.25 -8.35
N HIS A 73 11.82 1.68 -7.18
CA HIS A 73 12.84 1.37 -6.16
C HIS A 73 13.58 0.06 -6.39
N GLY A 74 13.19 -0.74 -7.38
CA GLY A 74 13.76 -2.07 -7.63
C GLY A 74 13.36 -3.11 -6.58
N VAL A 75 12.29 -2.87 -5.83
CA VAL A 75 11.71 -3.84 -4.89
C VAL A 75 10.90 -4.87 -5.67
N GLN A 76 11.36 -6.13 -5.68
CA GLN A 76 10.62 -7.20 -6.32
C GLN A 76 9.51 -7.70 -5.39
N VAL A 77 8.26 -7.51 -5.81
CA VAL A 77 7.10 -8.06 -5.13
C VAL A 77 6.80 -9.43 -5.71
N GLU A 78 7.53 -10.45 -5.23
CA GLU A 78 7.23 -11.86 -5.55
C GLU A 78 5.87 -12.31 -5.05
#